data_AF-A0A8S0VID8-F1
#
_entry.id   AF-A0A8S0VID8-F1
#
_cell.length_a   1.000
_cell.length_b   1.000
_cell.length_c   1.000
_cell.angle_alpha   90.00
_cell.angle_beta   90.00
_cell.angle_gamma   90.00
#
_symmetry.space_group_name_H-M   'P 1'
#
loop_
_entity.id
_entity.type
_entity.pdbx_description
1 polymer ?
#
loop_
_entity_poly.entity_id
_entity_poly.type
_entity_poly.pdbx_seq_one_letter_code
_entity_poly.pdbx_strand_id
1 'polypeptide(L)'
;MCLDACTDELFKRNILELRLEGPLFTHCVFTWKTLTALDLKSNVILLDPEDIPTFDLPNLKKLRTRLFYHSSDLSEKLFSSCPVLEDLTIEGTVRSETKFNISCLLLKRLKIKLQAWDFEGLKYKFVINAPNLKYLELIDMFKAEYVVENLTSVVEAKLNMRQGTADEIFGNLAAELLCAFRNLQSLSMNEDCLANINDFPYALFKFRCCLFALVKTYTGDTGIYI
;
A
#
# COMPACT_ATOMS: atom_id res chain seq x y z
N MET A 1 26.12 7.90 -20.26
CA MET A 1 25.89 6.59 -20.90
C MET A 1 24.50 6.62 -21.49
N CYS A 2 24.36 6.48 -22.81
CA CYS A 2 23.07 6.45 -23.48
C CYS A 2 22.24 5.26 -22.96
N LEU A 3 21.06 5.53 -22.39
CA LEU A 3 20.18 4.50 -21.87
C LEU A 3 19.72 3.52 -22.95
N ASP A 4 19.73 3.92 -24.23
CA ASP A 4 19.41 3.04 -25.36
C ASP A 4 20.33 1.81 -25.45
N ALA A 5 21.62 1.97 -25.13
CA ALA A 5 22.55 0.85 -25.09
C ALA A 5 22.29 -0.09 -23.89
N CYS A 6 21.78 0.46 -22.79
CA CYS A 6 21.39 -0.32 -21.62
C CYS A 6 20.10 -1.11 -21.93
N THR A 7 19.10 -0.49 -22.57
CA THR A 7 17.84 -1.15 -22.91
C THR A 7 18.03 -2.31 -23.88
N ASP A 8 18.94 -2.20 -24.85
CA ASP A 8 19.21 -3.27 -25.81
C ASP A 8 19.94 -4.47 -25.18
N GLU A 9 20.87 -4.23 -24.26
CA GLU A 9 21.50 -5.32 -23.50
C GLU A 9 20.52 -5.98 -22.53
N LEU A 10 19.65 -5.21 -21.87
CA LEU A 10 18.65 -5.74 -20.95
C LEU A 10 17.57 -6.53 -21.71
N PHE A 11 17.19 -6.10 -22.92
CA PHE A 11 16.29 -6.86 -23.80
C PHE A 11 16.85 -8.24 -24.16
N LYS A 12 18.15 -8.34 -24.42
CA LYS A 12 18.83 -9.62 -24.71
C LYS A 12 18.87 -10.55 -23.49
N ARG A 13 18.76 -10.02 -22.27
CA ARG A 13 18.93 -10.78 -21.03
C ARG A 13 17.63 -11.34 -20.45
N ASN A 14 16.47 -11.12 -21.10
CA ASN A 14 15.16 -11.63 -20.66
C ASN A 14 14.90 -11.39 -19.16
N ILE A 15 15.02 -10.13 -18.75
CA ILE A 15 15.00 -9.76 -17.35
C ILE A 15 13.58 -9.85 -16.79
N LEU A 16 13.43 -10.61 -15.70
CA LEU A 16 12.17 -10.84 -15.01
C LEU A 16 11.96 -9.90 -13.82
N GLU A 17 13.04 -9.40 -13.23
CA GLU A 17 13.03 -8.52 -12.07
C GLU A 17 13.94 -7.31 -12.29
N LEU A 18 13.41 -6.12 -12.07
CA LEU A 18 14.16 -4.87 -12.26
C LEU A 18 14.01 -3.97 -11.04
N ARG A 19 15.14 -3.45 -10.56
CA ARG A 19 15.19 -2.45 -9.50
C ARG A 19 15.85 -1.19 -10.03
N LEU A 20 15.18 -0.06 -9.84
CA LEU A 20 15.62 1.23 -10.36
C LEU A 20 15.83 2.22 -9.21
N GLU A 21 17.03 2.81 -9.20
CA GLU A 21 17.46 3.82 -8.26
C GLU A 21 18.01 5.03 -9.06
N GLY A 22 17.42 6.20 -8.88
CA GLY A 22 17.68 7.43 -9.66
C GLY A 22 16.45 7.95 -10.43
N PRO A 23 16.50 9.19 -10.95
CA PRO A 23 15.46 9.73 -11.82
C PRO A 23 15.30 8.84 -13.07
N LEU A 24 14.08 8.38 -13.33
CA LEU A 24 13.79 7.57 -14.51
C LEU A 24 13.60 8.48 -15.72
N PHE A 25 14.54 8.39 -16.66
CA PHE A 25 14.42 9.01 -17.98
C PHE A 25 13.88 8.04 -19.04
N THR A 26 13.52 6.81 -18.70
CA THR A 26 13.18 5.77 -19.68
C THR A 26 11.76 5.27 -19.55
N HIS A 27 10.88 5.85 -20.37
CA HIS A 27 9.52 5.36 -20.61
C HIS A 27 9.47 3.89 -21.08
N CYS A 28 10.56 3.36 -21.63
CA CYS A 28 10.65 1.99 -22.17
C CYS A 28 10.50 0.89 -21.11
N VAL A 29 10.87 1.16 -19.86
CA VAL A 29 10.72 0.16 -18.78
C VAL A 29 9.24 -0.17 -18.56
N PHE A 30 8.37 0.83 -18.72
CA PHE A 30 6.94 0.69 -18.50
C PHE A 30 6.20 -0.05 -19.61
N THR A 31 6.91 -0.51 -20.65
CA THR A 31 6.34 -1.33 -21.74
C THR A 31 7.03 -2.70 -21.86
N TRP A 32 7.86 -3.08 -20.89
CA TRP A 32 8.56 -4.37 -20.88
C TRP A 32 7.65 -5.54 -20.51
N LYS A 33 7.17 -6.25 -21.53
CA LYS A 33 6.22 -7.35 -21.40
C LYS A 33 6.74 -8.57 -20.64
N THR A 34 8.05 -8.81 -20.58
CA THR A 34 8.63 -9.95 -19.85
C THR A 34 8.77 -9.69 -18.35
N LEU A 35 8.60 -8.43 -17.92
CA LEU A 35 8.86 -8.04 -16.55
C LEU A 35 7.79 -8.60 -15.60
N THR A 36 8.23 -9.26 -14.54
CA THR A 36 7.37 -9.88 -13.51
C THR A 36 7.47 -9.20 -12.16
N ALA A 37 8.59 -8.51 -11.87
CA ALA A 37 8.77 -7.70 -10.68
C ALA A 37 9.45 -6.37 -11.01
N LEU A 38 8.90 -5.28 -10.49
CA LEU A 38 9.43 -3.93 -10.66
C LEU A 38 9.53 -3.24 -9.30
N ASP A 39 10.73 -2.76 -8.98
CA ASP A 39 11.02 -2.02 -7.75
C ASP A 39 11.54 -0.62 -8.07
N LEU A 40 10.66 0.36 -7.87
CA LEU A 40 10.89 1.79 -8.09
C LEU A 40 11.21 2.47 -6.76
N LYS A 41 12.50 2.46 -6.36
CA LYS A 41 12.93 3.01 -5.06
C LYS A 41 13.28 4.49 -5.09
N SER A 42 13.39 5.10 -6.27
CA SER A 42 13.77 6.51 -6.38
C SER A 42 12.57 7.46 -6.40
N ASN A 43 12.86 8.76 -6.46
CA ASN A 43 11.92 9.80 -6.86
C ASN A 43 11.56 9.56 -8.34
N VAL A 44 10.84 8.48 -8.62
CA VAL A 44 10.14 8.31 -9.88
C VAL A 44 9.02 9.32 -9.83
N ILE A 45 9.38 10.54 -10.21
CA ILE A 45 8.41 11.59 -10.42
C ILE A 45 7.67 11.12 -11.66
N LEU A 46 6.42 10.69 -11.50
CA LEU A 46 5.48 10.69 -12.61
C LEU A 46 5.22 12.18 -12.86
N LEU A 47 6.18 12.79 -13.56
CA LEU A 47 6.20 14.20 -13.92
C LEU A 47 4.92 14.44 -14.69
N ASP A 48 4.07 15.27 -14.13
CA ASP A 48 2.87 15.85 -14.71
C ASP A 48 1.86 14.92 -15.43
N PRO A 49 0.55 15.27 -15.41
CA PRO A 49 -0.46 14.54 -16.16
C PRO A 49 -0.18 14.42 -17.68
N GLU A 50 0.68 15.29 -18.22
CA GLU A 50 1.03 15.34 -19.63
C GLU A 50 2.20 14.42 -20.02
N ASP A 51 3.11 14.08 -19.10
CA ASP A 51 4.28 13.22 -19.36
C ASP A 51 4.11 11.78 -18.81
N ILE A 52 2.86 11.38 -18.53
CA ILE A 52 2.56 10.04 -18.03
C ILE A 52 2.96 8.99 -19.08
N PRO A 53 3.96 8.12 -18.80
CA PRO A 53 4.34 7.06 -19.73
C PRO A 53 3.16 6.18 -20.12
N THR A 54 3.24 5.59 -21.31
CA THR A 54 2.39 4.45 -21.64
C THR A 54 2.82 3.29 -20.75
N PHE A 55 1.94 2.84 -19.87
CA PHE A 55 2.14 1.63 -19.07
C PHE A 55 1.54 0.44 -19.83
N ASP A 56 2.33 -0.59 -20.09
CA ASP A 56 1.93 -1.88 -20.64
C ASP A 56 2.84 -2.97 -20.06
N LEU A 57 2.49 -3.44 -18.86
CA LEU A 57 3.25 -4.42 -18.08
C LEU A 57 2.38 -5.66 -17.80
N PRO A 58 1.98 -6.41 -18.85
CA PRO A 58 0.93 -7.43 -18.76
C PRO A 58 1.31 -8.63 -17.88
N ASN A 59 2.60 -8.86 -17.63
CA ASN A 59 3.09 -9.98 -16.82
C ASN A 59 3.58 -9.56 -15.43
N LEU A 60 3.41 -8.29 -15.04
CA LEU A 60 3.92 -7.77 -13.79
C LEU A 60 3.10 -8.30 -12.60
N LYS A 61 3.75 -9.09 -11.76
CA LYS A 61 3.16 -9.70 -10.55
C LYS A 61 3.53 -8.94 -9.29
N LYS A 62 4.67 -8.25 -9.26
CA LYS A 62 5.14 -7.51 -8.09
C LYS A 62 5.50 -6.09 -8.48
N LEU A 63 4.92 -5.12 -7.78
CA LEU A 63 5.22 -3.71 -7.96
C LEU A 63 5.54 -3.07 -6.62
N ARG A 64 6.70 -2.45 -6.53
CA ARG A 64 7.04 -1.52 -5.45
C ARG A 64 7.25 -0.15 -6.05
N THR A 65 6.54 0.85 -5.52
CA THR A 65 6.58 2.22 -6.03
C THR A 65 6.55 3.26 -4.92
N ARG A 66 7.05 4.46 -5.21
CA ARG A 66 7.00 5.61 -4.31
C ARG A 66 5.99 6.67 -4.78
N LEU A 67 5.21 7.20 -3.85
CA LEU A 67 4.31 8.32 -4.05
C LEU A 67 5.07 9.64 -3.93
N PHE A 68 5.20 10.35 -5.05
CA PHE A 68 5.55 11.75 -5.11
C PHE A 68 4.64 12.39 -6.17
N TYR A 69 3.69 13.22 -5.74
CA TYR A 69 2.72 13.94 -6.60
C TYR A 69 1.90 13.00 -7.52
N HIS A 70 0.84 12.41 -6.96
CA HIS A 70 -0.05 11.54 -7.72
C HIS A 70 -1.41 12.22 -7.91
N SER A 71 -1.91 12.23 -9.15
CA SER A 71 -3.33 12.42 -9.45
C SER A 71 -4.06 11.07 -9.36
N SER A 72 -5.38 11.07 -9.18
CA SER A 72 -6.19 9.84 -9.19
C SER A 72 -6.01 9.04 -10.48
N ASP A 73 -5.90 9.74 -11.61
CA ASP A 73 -5.88 9.16 -12.96
C ASP A 73 -4.63 8.29 -13.19
N LEU A 74 -3.52 8.67 -12.56
CA LEU A 74 -2.27 7.91 -12.57
C LEU A 74 -2.41 6.54 -11.92
N SER A 75 -3.15 6.46 -10.81
CA SER A 75 -3.35 5.20 -10.09
C SER A 75 -4.17 4.22 -10.92
N GLU A 76 -5.27 4.68 -11.53
CA GLU A 76 -6.13 3.84 -12.36
C GLU A 76 -5.42 3.37 -13.62
N LYS A 77 -4.65 4.25 -14.28
CA LYS A 77 -3.85 3.90 -15.45
C LYS A 77 -2.76 2.88 -15.11
N LEU A 78 -2.04 3.05 -13.99
CA LEU A 78 -1.00 2.11 -13.57
C LEU A 78 -1.54 0.70 -13.31
N PHE A 79 -2.66 0.59 -12.60
CA PHE A 79 -3.23 -0.70 -12.22
C PHE A 79 -3.96 -1.40 -13.38
N SER A 80 -4.61 -0.65 -14.27
CA SER A 80 -5.20 -1.21 -15.49
C SER A 80 -4.14 -1.79 -16.43
N SER A 81 -2.91 -1.26 -16.40
CA SER A 81 -1.78 -1.74 -17.20
C SER A 81 -1.01 -2.93 -16.59
N CYS A 82 -1.37 -3.36 -15.37
CA CYS A 82 -0.74 -4.49 -14.67
C CYS A 82 -1.80 -5.52 -14.24
N PRO A 83 -2.52 -6.19 -15.17
CA PRO A 83 -3.70 -6.99 -14.87
C PRO A 83 -3.44 -8.22 -13.99
N VAL A 84 -2.20 -8.70 -13.91
CA VAL A 84 -1.80 -9.90 -13.15
C VAL A 84 -1.09 -9.58 -11.83
N LEU A 85 -1.21 -8.34 -11.34
CA LEU A 85 -0.52 -7.89 -10.14
C LEU A 85 -0.98 -8.66 -8.88
N GLU A 86 -0.02 -9.27 -8.17
CA GLU A 86 -0.25 -10.07 -6.96
C GLU A 86 0.33 -9.44 -5.69
N ASP A 87 1.39 -8.64 -5.80
CA ASP A 87 2.08 -7.96 -4.68
C ASP A 87 2.29 -6.47 -5.00
N LEU A 88 1.75 -5.61 -4.16
CA LEU A 88 1.85 -4.16 -4.29
C LEU A 88 2.41 -3.56 -3.01
N THR A 89 3.51 -2.81 -3.16
CA THR A 89 4.06 -1.95 -2.12
C THR A 89 4.06 -0.50 -2.59
N ILE A 90 3.39 0.36 -1.84
CA ILE A 90 3.36 1.81 -2.04
C ILE A 90 4.07 2.44 -0.85
N GLU A 91 5.09 3.24 -1.10
CA GLU A 91 5.80 4.01 -0.06
C GLU A 91 5.78 5.50 -0.41
N GLY A 92 6.10 6.41 0.50
CA GLY A 92 6.45 7.78 0.12
C GLY A 92 5.89 8.86 1.02
N THR A 93 5.94 10.09 0.51
CA THR A 93 5.54 11.29 1.24
C THR A 93 4.46 12.02 0.47
N VAL A 94 3.32 12.23 1.12
CA VAL A 94 2.15 12.88 0.53
C VAL A 94 2.25 14.39 0.76
N ARG A 95 1.96 15.19 -0.29
CA ARG A 95 2.08 16.66 -0.27
C ARG A 95 0.81 17.41 -0.71
N SER A 96 -0.24 16.70 -1.13
CA SER A 96 -1.51 17.25 -1.60
C SER A 96 -2.66 16.28 -1.29
N GLU A 97 -3.89 16.78 -1.26
CA GLU A 97 -5.09 15.94 -1.17
C GLU A 97 -5.22 15.09 -2.44
N THR A 98 -5.15 13.76 -2.29
CA THR A 98 -5.24 12.81 -3.40
C THR A 98 -6.09 11.62 -2.99
N LYS A 99 -6.94 11.16 -3.91
CA LYS A 99 -7.64 9.88 -3.83
C LYS A 99 -6.89 8.81 -4.63
N PHE A 100 -6.63 7.67 -4.00
CA PHE A 100 -5.99 6.51 -4.60
C PHE A 100 -7.00 5.37 -4.70
N ASN A 101 -7.23 4.88 -5.91
CA ASN A 101 -8.11 3.74 -6.16
C ASN A 101 -7.28 2.50 -6.45
N ILE A 102 -7.25 1.55 -5.53
CA ILE A 102 -6.52 0.28 -5.66
C ILE A 102 -7.54 -0.80 -5.99
N SER A 103 -7.81 -0.97 -7.28
CA SER A 103 -8.73 -1.99 -7.80
C SER A 103 -7.97 -3.09 -8.52
N CYS A 104 -7.49 -4.09 -7.76
CA CYS A 104 -6.67 -5.19 -8.28
C CYS A 104 -7.23 -6.53 -7.81
N LEU A 105 -7.96 -7.22 -8.69
CA LEU A 105 -8.69 -8.46 -8.34
C LEU A 105 -7.76 -9.64 -7.96
N LEU A 106 -6.55 -9.68 -8.52
CA LEU A 106 -5.58 -10.75 -8.26
C LEU A 106 -4.60 -10.42 -7.13
N LEU A 107 -4.73 -9.24 -6.51
CA LEU A 107 -3.82 -8.78 -5.48
C LEU A 107 -3.93 -9.64 -4.22
N LYS A 108 -2.81 -10.20 -3.78
CA LYS A 108 -2.69 -11.06 -2.59
C LYS A 108 -1.96 -10.36 -1.45
N ARG A 109 -1.08 -9.40 -1.75
CA ARG A 109 -0.31 -8.65 -0.75
C ARG A 109 -0.37 -7.16 -1.05
N LEU A 110 -0.73 -6.37 -0.04
CA LEU A 110 -0.73 -4.91 -0.08
C LEU A 110 0.06 -4.34 1.09
N LYS A 111 0.99 -3.44 0.78
CA LYS A 111 1.76 -2.67 1.76
C LYS A 111 1.65 -1.20 1.41
N ILE A 112 1.21 -0.38 2.36
CA ILE A 112 1.16 1.08 2.23
C ILE A 112 2.00 1.67 3.36
N LYS A 113 3.02 2.44 3.02
CA LYS A 113 4.02 2.99 3.96
C LYS A 113 4.22 4.48 3.73
N LEU A 114 3.45 5.28 4.45
CA LEU A 114 3.39 6.71 4.24
C LEU A 114 4.09 7.44 5.37
N GLN A 115 4.89 8.43 4.99
CA GLN A 115 5.48 9.39 5.89
C GLN A 115 4.81 10.73 5.63
N ALA A 116 4.23 11.34 6.66
CA ALA A 116 3.75 12.70 6.57
C ALA A 116 4.89 13.68 6.85
N TRP A 117 4.92 14.79 6.11
CA TRP A 117 5.55 16.02 6.60
C TRP A 117 4.48 16.88 7.26
N ASP A 118 4.89 17.83 8.10
CA ASP A 118 4.07 18.65 9.02
C ASP A 118 3.09 19.62 8.33
N PHE A 119 2.38 19.15 7.31
CA PHE A 119 1.27 19.87 6.71
C PHE A 119 0.00 19.50 7.47
N GLU A 120 -0.47 20.43 8.30
CA GLU A 120 -1.78 20.35 8.93
C GLU A 120 -2.90 20.27 7.87
N GLY A 121 -3.93 19.46 8.13
CA GLY A 121 -5.16 19.47 7.34
C GLY A 121 -5.23 18.61 6.07
N LEU A 122 -4.13 17.99 5.61
CA LEU A 122 -4.20 17.10 4.42
C LEU A 122 -4.91 15.78 4.74
N LYS A 123 -6.04 15.54 4.07
CA LYS A 123 -6.78 14.26 4.10
C LYS A 123 -6.59 13.55 2.76
N TYR A 124 -5.81 12.46 2.74
CA TYR A 124 -5.73 11.60 1.55
C TYR A 124 -6.62 10.37 1.73
N LYS A 125 -7.12 9.81 0.63
CA LYS A 125 -8.10 8.72 0.68
C LYS A 125 -7.63 7.52 -0.14
N PHE A 126 -7.50 6.36 0.49
CA PHE A 126 -7.28 5.09 -0.19
C PHE A 126 -8.60 4.34 -0.29
N VAL A 127 -9.04 4.02 -1.49
CA VAL A 127 -10.15 3.10 -1.76
C VAL A 127 -9.54 1.78 -2.19
N ILE A 128 -9.70 0.73 -1.39
CA ILE A 128 -9.08 -0.58 -1.63
C ILE A 128 -10.18 -1.58 -2.00
N ASN A 129 -10.15 -2.05 -3.24
CA ASN A 129 -10.97 -3.13 -3.77
C ASN A 129 -10.06 -4.28 -4.23
N ALA A 130 -9.79 -5.20 -3.31
CA ALA A 130 -8.89 -6.34 -3.52
C ALA A 130 -9.48 -7.60 -2.86
N PRO A 131 -10.45 -8.28 -3.50
CA PRO A 131 -11.19 -9.38 -2.88
C PRO A 131 -10.33 -10.61 -2.52
N ASN A 132 -9.17 -10.78 -3.17
CA ASN A 132 -8.25 -11.90 -2.92
C ASN A 132 -7.10 -11.56 -1.96
N LEU A 133 -7.14 -10.39 -1.33
CA LEU A 133 -6.07 -9.90 -0.47
C LEU A 133 -5.85 -10.82 0.74
N LYS A 134 -4.63 -11.35 0.90
CA LYS A 134 -4.25 -12.23 2.02
C LYS A 134 -3.44 -11.52 3.10
N TYR A 135 -2.66 -10.53 2.70
CA TYR A 135 -1.78 -9.79 3.59
C TYR A 135 -1.98 -8.28 3.42
N LEU A 136 -2.17 -7.59 4.54
CA LEU A 136 -2.29 -6.13 4.59
C LEU A 136 -1.25 -5.55 5.56
N GLU A 137 -0.48 -4.57 5.13
CA GLU A 137 0.41 -3.79 6.01
C GLU A 137 0.19 -2.31 5.77
N LEU A 138 -0.25 -1.61 6.82
CA LEU A 138 -0.45 -0.17 6.84
C LEU A 138 0.55 0.44 7.82
N ILE A 139 1.45 1.27 7.32
CA ILE A 139 2.35 2.10 8.12
C ILE A 139 2.07 3.56 7.77
N ASP A 140 1.56 4.32 8.72
CA ASP A 140 1.04 5.66 8.45
C ASP A 140 1.18 6.59 9.66
N MET A 141 1.13 7.91 9.44
CA MET A 141 1.09 8.96 10.48
C MET A 141 -0.33 9.55 10.64
N PHE A 142 -1.37 8.72 10.41
CA PHE A 142 -2.81 9.04 10.49
C PHE A 142 -3.29 10.27 9.70
N LYS A 143 -2.77 10.48 8.50
CA LYS A 143 -3.33 11.50 7.60
C LYS A 143 -4.20 10.91 6.47
N ALA A 144 -4.31 9.58 6.38
CA ALA A 144 -5.20 8.89 5.44
C ALA A 144 -6.55 8.52 6.03
N GLU A 145 -7.58 8.70 5.20
CA GLU A 145 -8.78 7.89 5.20
C GLU A 145 -8.54 6.60 4.39
N TYR A 146 -8.84 5.43 4.95
CA TYR A 146 -8.85 4.16 4.22
C TYR A 146 -10.28 3.64 4.13
N VAL A 147 -10.84 3.65 2.94
CA VAL A 147 -12.10 2.98 2.62
C VAL A 147 -11.76 1.60 2.09
N VAL A 148 -12.05 0.58 2.90
CA VAL A 148 -11.73 -0.79 2.56
C VAL A 148 -13.01 -1.60 2.44
N GLU A 149 -13.29 -2.09 1.23
CA GLU A 149 -14.44 -2.93 0.98
C GLU A 149 -14.02 -4.40 1.12
N ASN A 150 -14.68 -5.13 2.02
CA ASN A 150 -14.62 -6.59 2.13
C ASN A 150 -13.19 -7.17 2.34
N LEU A 151 -12.68 -7.12 3.58
CA LEU A 151 -11.41 -7.75 4.00
C LEU A 151 -11.56 -9.22 4.43
N THR A 152 -12.58 -9.92 3.93
CA THR A 152 -12.85 -11.32 4.33
C THR A 152 -11.69 -12.26 4.02
N SER A 153 -10.91 -12.00 2.98
CA SER A 153 -9.82 -12.88 2.54
C SER A 153 -8.51 -12.69 3.32
N VAL A 154 -8.37 -11.61 4.09
CA VAL A 154 -7.14 -11.26 4.81
C VAL A 154 -6.92 -12.20 5.99
N VAL A 155 -5.73 -12.82 6.02
CA VAL A 155 -5.31 -13.75 7.09
C VAL A 155 -4.19 -13.17 7.96
N GLU A 156 -3.44 -12.19 7.45
CA GLU A 156 -2.40 -11.49 8.20
C GLU A 156 -2.51 -9.98 7.98
N ALA A 157 -2.50 -9.22 9.08
CA ALA A 157 -2.53 -7.76 9.05
C ALA A 157 -1.45 -7.16 9.96
N LYS A 158 -0.84 -6.06 9.51
CA LYS A 158 0.09 -5.25 10.30
C LYS A 158 -0.31 -3.78 10.25
N LEU A 159 -0.60 -3.20 11.39
CA LEU A 159 -1.10 -1.84 11.53
C LEU A 159 -0.13 -1.04 12.41
N ASN A 160 0.73 -0.23 11.80
CA ASN A 160 1.65 0.64 12.54
C ASN A 160 1.30 2.08 12.20
N MET A 161 0.39 2.64 12.97
CA MET A 161 -0.12 3.96 12.71
C MET A 161 0.23 4.85 13.91
N ARG A 162 0.88 6.00 13.69
CA ARG A 162 1.40 6.91 14.75
C ARG A 162 0.58 8.18 14.92
N GLN A 163 0.03 8.41 16.12
CA GLN A 163 -0.97 9.47 16.38
C GLN A 163 -0.43 10.84 15.96
N GLY A 164 -1.08 11.47 14.97
CA GLY A 164 -0.97 12.90 14.74
C GLY A 164 -1.74 13.67 15.81
N THR A 165 -1.44 14.95 16.00
CA THR A 165 -2.09 15.79 17.01
C THR A 165 -3.62 15.80 16.84
N ALA A 166 -4.31 15.07 17.72
CA ALA A 166 -5.69 15.28 18.19
C ALA A 166 -6.83 15.44 17.16
N ASP A 167 -7.09 14.42 16.32
CA ASP A 167 -8.39 14.31 15.61
C ASP A 167 -9.12 12.99 15.96
N GLU A 168 -10.36 13.10 16.43
CA GLU A 168 -11.30 12.01 16.80
C GLU A 168 -11.56 11.00 15.65
N ILE A 169 -11.21 11.36 14.42
CA ILE A 169 -11.35 10.54 13.21
C ILE A 169 -10.53 9.23 13.31
N PHE A 170 -9.46 9.24 14.11
CA PHE A 170 -8.53 8.13 14.36
C PHE A 170 -9.22 6.82 14.76
N GLY A 171 -10.06 6.88 15.80
CA GLY A 171 -10.55 5.69 16.52
C GLY A 171 -11.36 4.76 15.63
N ASN A 172 -12.04 5.38 14.68
CA ASN A 172 -12.93 4.72 13.76
C ASN A 172 -12.18 3.80 12.80
N LEU A 173 -11.02 4.19 12.27
CA LEU A 173 -10.36 3.39 11.23
C LEU A 173 -9.83 2.05 11.75
N ALA A 174 -9.10 2.05 12.87
CA ALA A 174 -8.58 0.81 13.43
C ALA A 174 -9.75 -0.13 13.82
N ALA A 175 -10.79 0.42 14.45
CA ALA A 175 -12.01 -0.31 14.78
C ALA A 175 -12.74 -0.84 13.54
N GLU A 176 -12.85 -0.05 12.47
CA GLU A 176 -13.48 -0.41 11.19
C GLU A 176 -12.73 -1.55 10.50
N LEU A 177 -11.38 -1.47 10.43
CA LEU A 177 -10.55 -2.53 9.87
C LEU A 177 -10.73 -3.84 10.66
N LEU A 178 -10.69 -3.78 12.00
CA LEU A 178 -10.97 -4.94 12.85
C LEU A 178 -12.37 -5.52 12.60
N CYS A 179 -13.37 -4.65 12.46
CA CYS A 179 -14.74 -5.04 12.14
C CYS A 179 -14.90 -5.56 10.70
N ALA A 180 -13.98 -5.28 9.79
CA ALA A 180 -13.99 -5.75 8.41
C ALA A 180 -13.28 -7.11 8.25
N PHE A 181 -12.31 -7.43 9.11
CA PHE A 181 -11.66 -8.73 9.12
C PHE A 181 -12.64 -9.84 9.55
N ARG A 182 -12.57 -10.99 8.87
CA ARG A 182 -13.39 -12.18 9.17
C ARG A 182 -12.59 -13.46 9.37
N ASN A 183 -11.45 -13.58 8.68
CA ASN A 183 -10.61 -14.77 8.68
C ASN A 183 -9.17 -14.47 9.16
N LEU A 184 -8.99 -13.40 9.94
CA LEU A 184 -7.68 -12.95 10.38
C LEU A 184 -7.09 -13.94 11.39
N GLN A 185 -5.86 -14.38 11.13
CA GLN A 185 -5.13 -15.33 11.97
C GLN A 185 -3.98 -14.66 12.72
N SER A 186 -3.41 -13.58 12.15
CA SER A 186 -2.28 -12.86 12.71
C SER A 186 -2.50 -11.36 12.58
N LEU A 187 -2.35 -10.64 13.70
CA LEU A 187 -2.46 -9.20 13.75
C LEU A 187 -1.27 -8.62 14.50
N SER A 188 -0.51 -7.72 13.88
CA SER A 188 0.47 -6.93 14.60
C SER A 188 0.04 -5.48 14.60
N MET A 189 0.16 -4.81 15.75
CA MET A 189 -0.10 -3.39 15.85
C MET A 189 0.84 -2.68 16.80
N ASN A 190 1.07 -1.38 16.62
CA ASN A 190 1.80 -0.56 17.59
C ASN A 190 0.90 -0.17 18.79
N GLU A 191 1.53 0.33 19.84
CA GLU A 191 0.85 0.74 21.09
C GLU A 191 -0.22 1.82 20.83
N ASP A 192 0.03 2.78 19.94
CA ASP A 192 -0.96 3.81 19.58
C ASP A 192 -2.24 3.22 19.00
N CYS A 193 -2.13 2.23 18.09
CA CYS A 193 -3.31 1.54 17.55
C CYS A 193 -4.07 0.83 18.65
N LEU A 194 -3.36 0.12 19.54
CA LEU A 194 -3.96 -0.64 20.63
C LEU A 194 -4.70 0.26 21.62
N ALA A 195 -4.08 1.39 22.00
CA ALA A 195 -4.66 2.35 22.94
C ALA A 195 -6.02 2.85 22.45
N ASN A 196 -6.09 3.26 21.19
CA ASN A 196 -7.31 3.79 20.61
C ASN A 196 -8.39 2.72 20.40
N ILE A 197 -8.03 1.48 20.09
CA ILE A 197 -9.01 0.39 20.02
C ILE A 197 -9.70 0.17 21.37
N ASN A 198 -9.00 0.37 22.49
CA ASN A 198 -9.59 0.25 23.84
C ASN A 198 -10.66 1.32 24.11
N ASP A 199 -10.60 2.46 23.43
CA ASP A 199 -11.64 3.49 23.50
C ASP A 199 -12.95 3.07 22.78
N PHE A 200 -12.89 1.99 21.97
CA PHE A 200 -14.04 1.41 21.24
C PHE A 200 -14.31 -0.06 21.63
N PRO A 201 -14.85 -0.31 22.84
CA PRO A 201 -15.04 -1.67 23.37
C PRO A 201 -15.91 -2.57 22.49
N TYR A 202 -16.81 -2.01 21.67
CA TYR A 202 -17.60 -2.77 20.70
C TYR A 202 -16.75 -3.40 19.58
N ALA A 203 -15.72 -2.70 19.09
CA ALA A 203 -14.84 -3.21 18.04
C ALA A 203 -13.98 -4.36 18.58
N LEU A 204 -13.49 -4.23 19.82
CA LEU A 204 -12.82 -5.30 20.54
C LEU A 204 -13.73 -6.51 20.75
N PHE A 205 -14.96 -6.30 21.21
CA PHE A 205 -15.91 -7.39 21.42
C PHE A 205 -16.20 -8.15 20.12
N LYS A 206 -16.45 -7.42 19.02
CA LYS A 206 -16.71 -8.01 17.71
C LYS A 206 -15.49 -8.73 17.13
N PHE A 207 -14.29 -8.20 17.36
CA PHE A 207 -13.04 -8.84 17.00
C PHE A 207 -12.82 -10.13 17.81
N ARG A 208 -13.07 -10.09 19.12
CA ARG A 208 -12.97 -11.23 20.04
C ARG A 208 -13.90 -12.39 19.68
N CYS A 209 -15.06 -12.10 19.11
CA CYS A 209 -15.98 -13.14 18.64
C CYS A 209 -15.49 -13.91 17.39
N CYS A 210 -14.43 -13.44 16.71
CA CYS A 210 -13.96 -13.96 15.41
C CYS A 210 -12.63 -14.74 15.45
N LEU A 211 -12.23 -15.34 16.59
CA LEU A 211 -11.04 -16.20 16.86
C LEU A 211 -9.75 -15.53 17.39
N PHE A 212 -8.91 -16.37 18.02
CA PHE A 212 -7.57 -16.14 18.64
C PHE A 212 -6.52 -15.55 17.66
N ALA A 213 -6.66 -14.29 17.26
CA ALA A 213 -5.56 -13.62 16.58
C ALA A 213 -4.42 -13.37 17.58
N LEU A 214 -3.19 -13.81 17.24
CA LEU A 214 -2.00 -13.41 18.00
C LEU A 214 -1.77 -11.91 17.77
N VAL A 215 -2.08 -11.09 18.77
CA VAL A 215 -1.76 -9.66 18.76
C VAL A 215 -0.32 -9.48 19.24
N LYS A 216 0.56 -9.08 18.32
CA LYS A 216 1.97 -8.78 18.63
C LYS A 216 2.23 -7.28 18.58
N THR A 217 2.71 -6.73 19.70
CA THR A 217 3.25 -5.38 19.77
C THR A 217 4.64 -5.33 19.13
N TYR A 218 4.98 -4.20 18.49
CA TYR A 218 6.22 -4.04 17.72
C TYR A 218 7.50 -4.02 18.60
N THR A 219 7.34 -3.89 19.91
CA THR A 219 8.39 -3.70 20.93
C THR A 219 8.68 -4.99 21.72
N GLY A 220 8.88 -6.11 21.03
CA GLY A 220 9.46 -7.33 21.61
C GLY A 220 8.55 -8.13 22.58
N ASP A 221 8.27 -9.38 22.21
CA ASP A 221 7.86 -10.51 23.06
C ASP A 221 6.96 -10.23 24.28
N THR A 222 5.94 -9.40 24.09
CA THR A 222 4.70 -9.51 24.88
C THR A 222 3.57 -9.83 23.92
N GLY A 223 3.39 -11.11 23.64
CA GLY A 223 2.17 -11.59 23.02
C GLY A 223 1.02 -11.29 23.97
N ILE A 224 0.24 -10.26 23.66
CA ILE A 224 -1.02 -10.04 24.36
C ILE A 224 -2.02 -10.97 23.67
N TYR A 225 -2.40 -12.04 24.36
CA TYR A 225 -3.58 -12.83 23.99
C TYR A 225 -4.79 -11.97 24.38
N ILE A 226 -5.43 -11.33 23.40
CA ILE A 226 -6.66 -10.54 23.63
C ILE A 226 -7.88 -11.41 23.34
#